data_AF-A0A166KT08-F1
#
_entry.id   AF-A0A166KT08-F1
#
_cell.length_a   1.000
_cell.length_b   1.000
_cell.length_c   1.000
_cell.angle_alpha   90.00
_cell.angle_beta   90.00
_cell.angle_gamma   90.00
#
_symmetry.space_group_name_H-M   'P 1'
#
loop_
_entity.id
_entity.type
_entity.pdbx_description
1 polymer ?
#
loop_
_entity_poly.entity_id
_entity_poly.type
_entity_poly.pdbx_seq_one_letter_code
_entity_poly.pdbx_strand_id
1 'polypeptide(L)'
;MTRSQSMALNIQDILDQNEQDIRNKTDQLANFSAGDYDIGLNEPVVIIDIEVPNEQVQSSTSTSKMSDRIVRGLNKRRENLGNASTRNFSDITMASPGINVIVFGEAGTGKSSLVNLLADTDVAETSNSAQGCTFKSTGYNINMPEGPNARIWDTAGLEEGLAGTVNTPQAINNIYKLTRDLEDGVNLLIYCVRGRITNSTIRNYKMFKAFCDDKVPIALVVTGLEHQRNKDVWWMENAEKYLKADVRVDDHACITTLTVPEWADDYASSRSAVWEMIDRTYLRIPWKTERKAWLTRCIAKFISLIFPRGTSEGSKHLRDGLLRCGYSAAQAKAAVLHYEQSCRR
;
A
#
# COMPACT_ATOMS: atom_id res chain seq x y z
N MET A 1 -12.52 -60.72 15.88
CA MET A 1 -11.15 -60.37 16.32
C MET A 1 -10.41 -59.77 15.14
N THR A 2 -10.21 -58.46 15.12
CA THR A 2 -9.32 -57.77 14.16
C THR A 2 -8.68 -56.59 14.87
N ARG A 3 -7.34 -56.59 14.89
CA ARG A 3 -6.47 -55.65 15.60
C ARG A 3 -6.52 -54.27 14.94
N SER A 4 -6.77 -53.23 15.74
CA SER A 4 -6.39 -51.85 15.41
C SER A 4 -4.93 -51.64 15.79
N GLN A 5 -4.07 -51.30 14.83
CA GLN A 5 -2.75 -50.71 15.08
C GLN A 5 -2.80 -49.24 14.68
N SER A 6 -2.65 -48.38 15.67
CA SER A 6 -2.45 -46.94 15.53
C SER A 6 -1.01 -46.68 15.06
N MET A 7 -0.84 -46.01 13.92
CA MET A 7 0.41 -45.33 13.58
C MET A 7 0.48 -44.04 14.39
N ALA A 8 1.14 -44.08 15.53
CA ALA A 8 1.71 -42.87 16.13
C ALA A 8 3.01 -42.59 15.38
N LEU A 9 3.02 -41.55 14.53
CA LEU A 9 4.25 -41.02 13.95
C LEU A 9 5.08 -40.44 15.10
N ASN A 10 6.24 -41.06 15.35
CA ASN A 10 7.17 -40.65 16.38
C ASN A 10 7.81 -39.31 15.97
N ILE A 11 7.66 -38.28 16.80
CA ILE A 11 8.19 -36.94 16.54
C ILE A 11 9.70 -36.98 16.31
N GLN A 12 10.41 -37.93 16.93
CA GLN A 12 11.84 -38.11 16.72
C GLN A 12 12.18 -38.49 15.28
N ASP A 13 11.38 -39.35 14.65
CA ASP A 13 11.61 -39.78 13.26
C ASP A 13 11.45 -38.61 12.27
N ILE A 14 10.56 -37.66 12.57
CA ILE A 14 10.36 -36.44 11.77
C ILE A 14 11.54 -35.47 11.93
N LEU A 15 12.07 -35.34 13.15
CA LEU A 15 13.23 -34.50 13.42
C LEU A 15 14.50 -35.05 12.75
N ASP A 16 14.71 -36.36 12.84
CA ASP A 16 15.85 -37.04 12.22
C ASP A 16 15.79 -36.95 10.68
N GLN A 17 14.59 -37.07 10.09
CA GLN A 17 14.39 -36.90 8.65
C GLN A 17 14.69 -35.46 8.19
N ASN A 18 14.29 -34.45 8.97
CA ASN A 18 14.55 -33.05 8.66
C ASN A 18 16.04 -32.71 8.78
N GLU A 19 16.75 -33.26 9.77
CA GLU A 19 18.18 -33.04 9.94
C GLU A 19 18.98 -33.64 8.77
N GLN A 20 18.58 -34.83 8.30
CA GLN A 20 19.20 -35.47 7.13
C GLN A 20 18.95 -34.69 5.84
N ASP A 21 17.76 -34.13 5.64
CA ASP A 21 17.43 -33.30 4.48
C ASP A 21 18.23 -31.98 4.44
N ILE A 22 18.50 -31.39 5.61
CA ILE A 22 19.34 -30.19 5.74
C ILE A 22 20.80 -30.52 5.39
N ARG A 23 21.33 -31.65 5.89
CA ARG A 23 22.71 -32.09 5.56
C ARG A 23 22.85 -32.35 4.06
N ASN A 24 21.90 -33.06 3.46
CA ASN A 24 21.91 -33.34 2.01
C ASN A 24 21.87 -32.06 1.15
N LYS A 25 21.11 -31.03 1.57
CA LYS A 25 21.08 -29.73 0.87
C LYS A 25 22.37 -28.92 1.06
N THR A 26 22.99 -29.03 2.23
CA THR A 26 24.27 -28.35 2.52
C THR A 26 25.40 -28.96 1.71
N ASP A 27 25.43 -30.28 1.57
CA ASP A 27 26.41 -30.99 0.72
C ASP A 27 26.17 -30.72 -0.78
N GLN A 28 24.93 -30.51 -1.21
CA GLN A 28 24.62 -30.06 -2.59
C GLN A 28 25.14 -28.64 -2.86
N LEU A 29 25.10 -27.75 -1.87
CA LEU A 29 25.63 -26.38 -2.00
C LEU A 29 27.17 -26.34 -1.94
N ALA A 30 27.79 -27.25 -1.18
CA ALA A 30 29.24 -27.37 -1.11
C ALA A 30 29.89 -27.94 -2.38
N ASN A 31 29.12 -28.60 -3.25
CA ASN A 31 29.58 -29.14 -4.54
C ASN A 31 29.50 -28.14 -5.71
N PHE A 32 29.05 -26.90 -5.49
CA PHE A 32 29.19 -25.83 -6.47
C PHE A 32 30.60 -25.23 -6.40
N SER A 33 31.54 -25.83 -7.13
CA SER A 33 32.86 -25.22 -7.33
C SER A 33 32.75 -23.98 -8.21
N ALA A 34 33.55 -22.96 -7.91
CA ALA A 34 33.61 -21.64 -8.55
C ALA A 34 34.15 -21.67 -10.01
N GLY A 35 33.51 -22.45 -10.90
CA GLY A 35 34.00 -22.71 -12.26
C GLY A 35 33.14 -22.18 -13.43
N ASP A 36 31.85 -21.90 -13.25
CA ASP A 36 30.95 -21.64 -14.39
C ASP A 36 30.19 -20.32 -14.27
N TYR A 37 30.88 -19.19 -14.44
CA TYR A 37 30.27 -17.95 -14.93
C TYR A 37 31.25 -17.23 -15.86
N ASP A 38 31.20 -17.61 -17.14
CA ASP A 38 31.76 -16.81 -18.22
C ASP A 38 30.78 -15.64 -18.49
N ILE A 39 31.09 -14.48 -17.92
CA ILE A 39 30.49 -13.20 -18.31
C ILE A 39 31.57 -12.35 -18.95
N GLY A 40 31.49 -12.24 -20.28
CA GLY A 40 32.38 -11.42 -21.09
C GLY A 40 32.38 -9.96 -20.63
N LEU A 41 33.47 -9.56 -19.96
CA LEU A 41 33.85 -8.17 -19.74
C LEU A 41 34.95 -7.81 -20.73
N ASN A 42 34.64 -6.94 -21.68
CA ASN A 42 35.66 -6.26 -22.48
C ASN A 42 35.18 -4.85 -22.84
N GLU A 43 35.21 -3.94 -21.87
CA GLU A 43 35.55 -2.51 -22.05
C GLU A 43 36.20 -1.98 -20.76
N PRO A 44 37.22 -1.10 -20.84
CA PRO A 44 38.12 -0.84 -19.72
C PRO A 44 37.53 0.16 -18.72
N VAL A 45 37.44 -0.26 -17.46
CA VAL A 45 37.25 0.64 -16.30
C VAL A 45 38.62 1.10 -15.83
N VAL A 46 38.88 2.41 -15.89
CA VAL A 46 40.09 3.05 -15.36
C VAL A 46 39.93 3.18 -13.85
N ILE A 47 40.73 2.41 -13.09
CA ILE A 47 40.91 2.59 -11.65
C ILE A 47 42.08 3.57 -11.45
N ILE A 48 41.83 4.68 -10.76
CA ILE A 48 42.88 5.61 -10.31
C ILE A 48 43.06 5.39 -8.81
N ASP A 49 44.17 4.75 -8.45
CA ASP A 49 44.67 4.70 -7.08
C ASP A 49 45.22 6.09 -6.71
N ILE A 50 44.72 6.67 -5.61
CA ILE A 50 45.35 7.85 -5.01
C ILE A 50 46.04 7.39 -3.73
N GLU A 51 47.33 7.05 -3.88
CA GLU A 51 48.29 7.11 -2.77
C GLU A 51 48.39 8.55 -2.27
N VAL A 52 48.48 8.71 -0.94
CA VAL A 52 48.75 10.00 -0.30
C VAL A 52 50.20 10.01 0.19
N PRO A 53 51.13 10.70 -0.49
CA PRO A 53 52.44 10.99 0.06
C PRO A 53 52.41 12.30 0.85
N ASN A 54 53.03 12.21 2.01
CA ASN A 54 53.35 13.25 2.97
C ASN A 54 54.42 14.20 2.38
N GLU A 55 54.22 15.51 2.32
CA GLU A 55 55.23 16.49 2.77
C GLU A 55 54.80 17.97 2.70
N GLN A 56 55.57 18.74 3.45
CA GLN A 56 55.36 20.07 4.00
C GLN A 56 55.42 21.24 3.01
N VAL A 57 54.59 22.26 3.29
CA VAL A 57 54.92 23.70 3.39
C VAL A 57 55.82 24.33 2.31
N GLN A 58 55.31 25.26 1.47
CA GLN A 58 55.46 26.73 1.67
C GLN A 58 54.84 27.59 0.53
N SER A 59 54.08 28.60 0.97
CA SER A 59 53.80 29.94 0.39
C SER A 59 53.72 30.18 -1.13
N SER A 60 52.53 30.59 -1.59
CA SER A 60 52.40 31.85 -2.35
C SER A 60 50.97 32.40 -2.35
N THR A 61 50.92 33.72 -2.31
CA THR A 61 49.83 34.68 -2.05
C THR A 61 48.75 34.73 -3.14
N SER A 62 47.47 34.46 -2.79
CA SER A 62 46.27 35.02 -3.48
C SER A 62 44.90 34.75 -2.79
N THR A 63 44.82 34.05 -1.65
CA THR A 63 43.53 33.61 -1.08
C THR A 63 42.83 34.63 -0.17
N SER A 64 43.47 35.70 0.28
CA SER A 64 42.92 36.59 1.32
C SER A 64 41.62 37.31 0.95
N LYS A 65 41.41 37.74 -0.32
CA LYS A 65 40.19 38.50 -0.68
C LYS A 65 38.95 37.62 -0.92
N MET A 66 39.15 36.33 -1.23
CA MET A 66 38.04 35.40 -1.51
C MET A 66 37.48 34.79 -0.22
N SER A 67 38.36 34.49 0.75
CA SER A 67 38.00 34.02 2.10
C SER A 67 37.14 35.06 2.85
N ASP A 68 37.51 36.34 2.78
CA ASP A 68 36.77 37.41 3.47
C ASP A 68 35.36 37.67 2.90
N ARG A 69 35.12 37.32 1.62
CA ARG A 69 33.78 37.41 1.01
C ARG A 69 32.90 36.24 1.40
N ILE A 70 33.48 35.05 1.55
CA ILE A 70 32.77 33.85 2.00
C ILE A 70 32.40 34.00 3.48
N VAL A 71 33.33 34.44 4.33
CA VAL A 71 33.08 34.66 5.77
C VAL A 71 32.06 35.78 5.99
N ARG A 72 32.12 36.89 5.23
CA ARG A 72 31.06 37.92 5.27
C ARG A 72 29.71 37.43 4.75
N GLY A 73 29.70 36.57 3.73
CA GLY A 73 28.47 35.95 3.22
C GLY A 73 27.82 34.98 4.22
N LEU A 74 28.63 34.22 4.96
CA LEU A 74 28.16 33.30 5.99
C LEU A 74 27.68 34.03 7.25
N ASN A 75 28.39 35.08 7.69
CA ASN A 75 27.95 35.91 8.81
C ASN A 75 26.67 36.69 8.49
N LYS A 76 26.50 37.19 7.26
CA LYS A 76 25.26 37.83 6.81
C LYS A 76 24.08 36.84 6.69
N ARG A 77 24.32 35.58 6.34
CA ARG A 77 23.30 34.52 6.43
C ARG A 77 22.94 34.20 7.88
N ARG A 78 23.93 34.17 8.79
CA ARG A 78 23.72 33.89 10.21
C ARG A 78 22.98 35.03 10.93
N GLU A 79 23.22 36.29 10.57
CA GLU A 79 22.44 37.44 11.03
C GLU A 79 21.02 37.48 10.41
N ASN A 80 20.86 37.08 9.15
CA ASN A 80 19.52 36.93 8.54
C ASN A 80 18.72 35.75 9.12
N LEU A 81 19.40 34.69 9.57
CA LEU A 81 18.80 33.57 10.32
C LEU A 81 18.45 33.99 11.76
N GLY A 82 19.26 34.86 12.39
CA GLY A 82 18.98 35.42 13.71
C GLY A 82 17.85 36.47 13.73
N ASN A 83 17.65 37.19 12.62
CA ASN A 83 16.61 38.23 12.50
C ASN A 83 15.32 37.77 11.78
N ALA A 84 15.28 36.53 11.28
CA ALA A 84 14.04 35.88 10.83
C ALA A 84 13.26 35.23 11.99
N SER A 85 13.85 35.16 13.18
CA SER A 85 13.25 34.67 14.42
C SER A 85 12.45 35.76 15.14
N THR A 86 11.38 36.27 14.52
CA THR A 86 10.27 36.98 15.21
C THR A 86 9.05 37.19 14.29
N ARG A 87 8.86 36.33 13.30
CA ARG A 87 7.52 36.11 12.74
C ARG A 87 7.00 34.83 13.35
N ASN A 88 5.94 34.96 14.14
CA ASN A 88 5.21 33.88 14.79
C ASN A 88 5.24 32.59 13.96
N PHE A 89 6.11 31.66 14.34
CA PHE A 89 6.14 30.29 13.81
C PHE A 89 4.86 29.51 14.22
N SER A 90 4.05 30.10 15.11
CA SER A 90 2.72 29.62 15.48
C SER A 90 1.62 29.91 14.45
N ASP A 91 1.87 30.77 13.44
CA ASP A 91 0.84 31.14 12.44
C ASP A 91 1.09 30.55 11.04
N ILE A 92 2.23 29.86 10.84
CA ILE A 92 2.56 29.08 9.61
C ILE A 92 2.70 27.58 9.95
N THR A 93 1.97 27.12 10.95
CA THR A 93 1.33 25.79 10.87
C THR A 93 -0.10 26.04 10.39
N MET A 94 -0.22 26.51 9.14
CA MET A 94 -1.39 26.11 8.36
C MET A 94 -1.37 24.59 8.42
N ALA A 95 -2.31 23.99 9.16
CA ALA A 95 -2.44 22.56 9.29
C ALA A 95 -2.23 21.96 7.89
N SER A 96 -1.09 21.27 7.68
CA SER A 96 -0.89 20.55 6.43
C SER A 96 -2.15 19.72 6.28
N PRO A 97 -2.92 19.88 5.18
CA PRO A 97 -4.06 19.01 4.94
C PRO A 97 -3.53 17.59 5.08
N GLY A 98 -4.07 16.85 6.04
CA GLY A 98 -3.60 15.50 6.30
C GLY A 98 -3.70 14.66 5.03
N ILE A 99 -2.89 13.62 4.90
CA ILE A 99 -2.97 12.73 3.75
C ILE A 99 -4.15 11.79 3.92
N ASN A 100 -4.97 11.63 2.88
CA ASN A 100 -6.03 10.63 2.85
C ASN A 100 -5.51 9.34 2.22
N VAL A 101 -5.48 8.27 3.00
CA VAL A 101 -5.03 6.95 2.56
C VAL A 101 -6.22 5.99 2.64
N ILE A 102 -6.55 5.32 1.55
CA ILE A 102 -7.65 4.34 1.52
C ILE A 102 -7.06 2.94 1.65
N VAL A 103 -7.47 2.20 2.68
CA VAL A 103 -7.14 0.77 2.84
C VAL A 103 -8.29 -0.05 2.31
N PHE A 104 -8.02 -0.85 1.27
CA PHE A 104 -9.00 -1.72 0.64
C PHE A 104 -8.44 -3.14 0.48
N GLY A 105 -9.33 -4.11 0.27
CA GLY A 105 -8.97 -5.53 0.26
C GLY A 105 -10.13 -6.41 0.65
N GLU A 106 -10.02 -7.72 0.41
CA GLU A 106 -11.10 -8.67 0.75
C GLU A 106 -11.43 -8.68 2.25
N ALA A 107 -12.61 -9.19 2.59
CA ALA A 107 -12.95 -9.47 3.98
C ALA A 107 -11.93 -10.45 4.58
N GLY A 108 -11.47 -10.17 5.81
CA GLY A 108 -10.50 -11.02 6.50
C GLY A 108 -9.03 -10.86 6.09
N THR A 109 -8.69 -9.92 5.19
CA THR A 109 -7.28 -9.65 4.83
C THR A 109 -6.52 -8.81 5.87
N GLY A 110 -7.17 -8.40 6.96
CA GLY A 110 -6.51 -7.67 8.06
C GLY A 110 -6.47 -6.15 7.91
N LYS A 111 -7.39 -5.54 7.14
CA LYS A 111 -7.47 -4.07 6.96
C LYS A 111 -7.58 -3.31 8.29
N SER A 112 -8.52 -3.68 9.15
CA SER A 112 -8.71 -3.05 10.46
C SER A 112 -7.51 -3.32 11.38
N SER A 113 -6.92 -4.52 11.32
CA SER A 113 -5.67 -4.83 12.04
C SER A 113 -4.48 -4.00 11.56
N LEU A 114 -4.42 -3.67 10.26
CA LEU A 114 -3.43 -2.75 9.70
C LEU A 114 -3.65 -1.31 10.19
N VAL A 115 -4.90 -0.86 10.34
CA VAL A 115 -5.20 0.44 10.97
C VAL A 115 -4.68 0.46 12.40
N ASN A 116 -4.95 -0.59 13.18
CA ASN A 116 -4.45 -0.69 14.56
C ASN A 116 -2.93 -0.72 14.62
N LEU A 117 -2.27 -1.43 13.69
CA LEU A 117 -0.81 -1.42 13.54
C LEU A 117 -0.27 0.00 13.31
N LEU A 118 -0.88 0.76 12.40
CA LEU A 118 -0.47 2.14 12.12
C LEU A 118 -0.71 3.06 13.32
N ALA A 119 -1.84 2.88 14.01
CA ALA A 119 -2.23 3.64 15.19
C ALA A 119 -1.41 3.29 16.44
N ASP A 120 -0.76 2.12 16.46
CA ASP A 120 -0.11 1.54 17.64
C ASP A 120 -1.08 1.37 18.83
N THR A 121 -2.36 1.15 18.53
CA THR A 121 -3.44 0.96 19.52
C THR A 121 -4.67 0.36 18.84
N ASP A 122 -5.53 -0.29 19.62
CA ASP A 122 -6.78 -0.88 19.13
C ASP A 122 -7.88 0.20 18.98
N VAL A 123 -7.96 0.80 17.80
CA VAL A 123 -8.95 1.86 17.45
C VAL A 123 -10.00 1.40 16.45
N ALA A 124 -9.66 0.42 15.63
CA ALA A 124 -10.53 -0.18 14.63
C ALA A 124 -10.98 -1.57 15.12
N GLU A 125 -12.29 -1.80 15.15
CA GLU A 125 -12.83 -3.09 15.59
C GLU A 125 -12.38 -4.23 14.67
N THR A 126 -11.60 -5.17 15.20
CA THR A 126 -11.20 -6.39 14.50
C THR A 126 -12.12 -7.55 14.88
N SER A 127 -13.12 -7.87 14.06
CA SER A 127 -13.94 -9.06 14.28
C SER A 127 -13.41 -10.26 13.48
N ASN A 128 -13.12 -11.38 14.16
CA ASN A 128 -12.92 -12.69 13.52
C ASN A 128 -14.23 -13.31 13.00
N SER A 129 -15.37 -12.69 13.31
CA SER A 129 -16.69 -13.16 12.97
C SER A 129 -17.03 -12.77 11.54
N ALA A 130 -17.15 -13.76 10.65
CA ALA A 130 -17.85 -13.64 9.38
C ALA A 130 -19.37 -13.35 9.53
N GLN A 131 -19.79 -12.67 10.61
CA GLN A 131 -21.13 -12.10 10.73
C GLN A 131 -21.10 -10.71 10.09
N GLY A 132 -21.24 -10.72 8.77
CA GLY A 132 -21.42 -9.50 7.99
C GLY A 132 -22.57 -8.68 8.54
N CYS A 133 -22.31 -7.39 8.78
CA CYS A 133 -23.32 -6.33 8.76
C CYS A 133 -22.76 -4.92 8.98
N THR A 134 -21.47 -4.72 9.26
CA THR A 134 -20.91 -3.35 9.34
C THR A 134 -20.40 -2.88 7.99
N PHE A 135 -21.34 -2.54 7.10
CA PHE A 135 -21.09 -1.94 5.79
C PHE A 135 -20.74 -0.45 5.93
N LYS A 136 -19.46 -0.11 6.13
CA LYS A 136 -19.04 1.27 6.38
C LYS A 136 -17.57 1.50 6.03
N SER A 137 -17.28 2.67 5.47
CA SER A 137 -15.92 3.24 5.49
C SER A 137 -15.74 4.09 6.73
N THR A 138 -14.69 3.82 7.52
CA THR A 138 -14.37 4.59 8.73
C THR A 138 -12.98 5.22 8.58
N GLY A 139 -12.90 6.54 8.79
CA GLY A 139 -11.64 7.29 8.72
C GLY A 139 -11.04 7.48 10.11
N TYR A 140 -9.78 7.10 10.27
CA TYR A 140 -9.01 7.21 11.51
C TYR A 140 -7.89 8.23 11.32
N ASN A 141 -7.82 9.24 12.19
CA ASN A 141 -6.73 10.20 12.18
C ASN A 141 -5.57 9.61 12.98
N ILE A 142 -4.43 9.43 12.32
CA ILE A 142 -3.24 8.83 12.88
C ILE A 142 -2.04 9.74 12.57
N ASN A 143 -1.20 9.95 13.57
CA ASN A 143 0.01 10.74 13.40
C ASN A 143 1.09 9.88 12.74
N MET A 144 1.53 10.32 11.56
CA MET A 144 2.70 9.75 10.92
C MET A 144 3.95 10.16 11.73
N PRO A 145 4.91 9.25 11.99
CA PRO A 145 6.06 9.53 12.87
C PRO A 145 6.86 10.79 12.51
N GLU A 146 7.11 11.01 11.21
CA GLU A 146 7.91 12.13 10.71
C GLU A 146 7.24 12.85 9.52
N GLY A 147 5.90 12.84 9.48
CA GLY A 147 5.15 13.30 8.31
C GLY A 147 3.87 14.09 8.65
N PRO A 148 3.07 14.44 7.63
CA PRO A 148 1.77 15.05 7.86
C PRO A 148 0.83 14.07 8.59
N ASN A 149 -0.17 14.61 9.28
CA ASN A 149 -1.24 13.78 9.83
C ASN A 149 -1.85 12.93 8.72
N ALA A 150 -2.12 11.65 8.99
CA ALA A 150 -2.75 10.76 8.04
C ALA A 150 -4.18 10.46 8.47
N ARG A 151 -5.12 10.49 7.52
CA ARG A 151 -6.45 9.94 7.69
C ARG A 151 -6.53 8.62 6.93
N ILE A 152 -6.52 7.52 7.68
CA ILE A 152 -6.57 6.18 7.14
C ILE A 152 -8.03 5.73 7.06
N TRP A 153 -8.50 5.41 5.86
CA TRP A 153 -9.87 4.99 5.59
C TRP A 153 -9.93 3.47 5.47
N ASP A 154 -10.46 2.81 6.48
CA ASP A 154 -10.79 1.38 6.44
C ASP A 154 -12.09 1.18 5.68
N THR A 155 -12.05 0.50 4.54
CA THR A 155 -13.24 0.27 3.72
C THR A 155 -13.78 -1.14 3.93
N ALA A 156 -14.76 -1.30 4.81
CA ALA A 156 -15.54 -2.54 4.90
C ALA A 156 -16.79 -2.46 4.01
N GLY A 157 -17.04 -3.49 3.21
CA GLY A 157 -18.31 -3.68 2.52
C GLY A 157 -18.42 -3.13 1.09
N LEU A 158 -17.45 -2.36 0.61
CA LEU A 158 -17.40 -1.96 -0.81
C LEU A 158 -16.94 -3.13 -1.68
N GLU A 159 -15.97 -3.88 -1.17
CA GLU A 159 -15.42 -5.12 -1.72
C GLU A 159 -16.41 -6.30 -1.66
N GLU A 160 -17.22 -6.37 -0.60
CA GLU A 160 -18.16 -7.47 -0.39
C GLU A 160 -19.26 -7.48 -1.46
N GLY A 161 -19.63 -6.30 -1.98
CA GLY A 161 -20.50 -6.17 -3.15
C GLY A 161 -19.95 -6.86 -4.40
N LEU A 162 -18.62 -6.89 -4.58
CA LEU A 162 -17.96 -7.62 -5.69
C LEU A 162 -17.79 -9.12 -5.41
N ALA A 163 -17.86 -9.52 -4.14
CA ALA A 163 -17.92 -10.91 -3.72
C ALA A 163 -19.36 -11.48 -3.76
N GLY A 164 -20.36 -10.64 -4.01
CA GLY A 164 -21.77 -11.01 -4.08
C GLY A 164 -22.44 -11.14 -2.71
N THR A 165 -21.79 -10.70 -1.64
CA THR A 165 -22.32 -10.82 -0.27
C THR A 165 -23.17 -9.61 0.16
N VAL A 166 -23.19 -8.52 -0.64
CA VAL A 166 -23.92 -7.28 -0.34
C VAL A 166 -24.93 -6.92 -1.42
N ASN A 167 -26.05 -6.34 -0.99
CA ASN A 167 -27.05 -5.74 -1.85
C ASN A 167 -26.48 -4.52 -2.63
N THR A 168 -26.60 -4.52 -3.96
CA THR A 168 -26.07 -3.48 -4.87
C THR A 168 -26.38 -2.04 -4.43
N PRO A 169 -27.65 -1.65 -4.13
CA PRO A 169 -27.99 -0.36 -3.51
C PRO A 169 -27.17 0.04 -2.27
N GLN A 170 -26.87 -0.90 -1.38
CA GLN A 170 -26.07 -0.60 -0.17
C GLN A 170 -24.61 -0.29 -0.55
N ALA A 171 -24.02 -1.07 -1.45
CA ALA A 171 -22.67 -0.81 -1.94
C ALA A 171 -22.59 0.56 -2.65
N ILE A 172 -23.60 0.95 -3.44
CA ILE A 172 -23.70 2.28 -4.06
C ILE A 172 -23.73 3.39 -2.99
N ASN A 173 -24.51 3.21 -1.92
CA ASN A 173 -24.55 4.16 -0.82
C ASN A 173 -23.19 4.28 -0.10
N ASN A 174 -22.42 3.19 -0.01
CA ASN A 174 -21.08 3.23 0.57
C ASN A 174 -20.09 3.97 -0.33
N ILE A 175 -20.15 3.77 -1.65
CA ILE A 175 -19.40 4.59 -2.62
C ILE A 175 -19.76 6.07 -2.46
N TYR A 176 -21.05 6.38 -2.34
CA TYR A 176 -21.52 7.75 -2.13
C TYR A 176 -20.94 8.39 -0.86
N LYS A 177 -21.00 7.69 0.27
CA LYS A 177 -20.43 8.18 1.54
C LYS A 177 -18.93 8.37 1.44
N LEU A 178 -18.21 7.36 0.93
CA LEU A 178 -16.75 7.40 0.81
C LEU A 178 -16.28 8.57 -0.08
N THR A 179 -16.89 8.75 -1.26
CA THR A 179 -16.54 9.86 -2.17
C THR A 179 -16.85 11.24 -1.59
N ARG A 180 -17.88 11.35 -0.74
CA ARG A 180 -18.19 12.59 -0.01
C ARG A 180 -17.20 12.84 1.13
N ASP A 181 -16.82 11.80 1.85
CA ASP A 181 -15.94 11.98 3.00
C ASP A 181 -14.46 12.21 2.56
N LEU A 182 -14.14 11.92 1.30
CA LEU A 182 -12.86 12.16 0.62
C LEU A 182 -12.85 13.44 -0.26
N GLU A 183 -13.64 14.45 0.07
CA GLU A 183 -13.68 15.74 -0.66
C GLU A 183 -12.31 16.43 -0.76
N ASP A 184 -11.43 16.19 0.21
CA ASP A 184 -10.06 16.70 0.23
C ASP A 184 -9.09 15.92 -0.68
N GLY A 185 -9.59 14.94 -1.42
CA GLY A 185 -8.84 14.12 -2.37
C GLY A 185 -8.17 12.92 -1.73
N VAL A 186 -7.48 12.13 -2.55
CA VAL A 186 -6.84 10.86 -2.17
C VAL A 186 -5.35 10.93 -2.46
N ASN A 187 -4.53 10.52 -1.49
CA ASN A 187 -3.07 10.57 -1.62
C ASN A 187 -2.47 9.19 -1.92
N LEU A 188 -3.08 8.12 -1.41
CA LEU A 188 -2.57 6.75 -1.55
C LEU A 188 -3.72 5.74 -1.46
N LEU A 189 -3.61 4.67 -2.22
CA LEU A 189 -4.39 3.46 -2.04
C LEU A 189 -3.47 2.39 -1.43
N ILE A 190 -3.87 1.81 -0.30
CA ILE A 190 -3.22 0.63 0.26
C ILE A 190 -4.07 -0.59 -0.07
N TYR A 191 -3.50 -1.50 -0.84
CA TYR A 191 -4.12 -2.76 -1.16
C TYR A 191 -3.71 -3.84 -0.13
N CYS A 192 -4.60 -4.14 0.80
CA CYS A 192 -4.37 -5.14 1.84
C CYS A 192 -4.80 -6.54 1.37
N VAL A 193 -3.84 -7.46 1.28
CA VAL A 193 -4.05 -8.85 0.87
C VAL A 193 -3.55 -9.81 1.94
N ARG A 194 -4.12 -11.02 1.95
CA ARG A 194 -3.65 -12.12 2.77
C ARG A 194 -3.56 -13.37 1.91
N GLY A 195 -2.37 -13.96 1.83
CA GLY A 195 -2.14 -15.15 1.03
C GLY A 195 -2.17 -14.90 -0.48
N ARG A 196 -2.59 -15.91 -1.25
CA ARG A 196 -2.41 -15.96 -2.72
C ARG A 196 -3.36 -15.01 -3.45
N ILE A 197 -2.91 -14.51 -4.60
CA ILE A 197 -3.75 -13.76 -5.54
C ILE A 197 -4.92 -14.63 -6.03
N THR A 198 -6.13 -14.08 -5.99
CA THR A 198 -7.35 -14.71 -6.48
C THR A 198 -8.04 -13.86 -7.56
N ASN A 199 -9.07 -14.39 -8.21
CA ASN A 199 -9.90 -13.60 -9.12
C ASN A 199 -10.59 -12.42 -8.42
N SER A 200 -10.95 -12.60 -7.15
CA SER A 200 -11.54 -11.53 -6.35
C SER A 200 -10.48 -10.46 -6.01
N THR A 201 -9.23 -10.88 -5.75
CA THR A 201 -8.08 -9.97 -5.62
C THR A 201 -7.92 -9.08 -6.87
N ILE A 202 -8.02 -9.66 -8.05
CA ILE A 202 -7.89 -8.91 -9.31
C ILE A 202 -9.06 -7.94 -9.51
N ARG A 203 -10.30 -8.35 -9.19
CA ARG A 203 -11.49 -7.48 -9.31
C ARG A 203 -11.43 -6.28 -8.36
N ASN A 204 -11.05 -6.49 -7.11
CA ASN A 204 -10.91 -5.42 -6.12
C ASN A 204 -9.84 -4.40 -6.54
N TYR A 205 -8.69 -4.87 -7.00
CA TYR A 205 -7.66 -4.00 -7.55
C TYR A 205 -8.18 -3.16 -8.72
N LYS A 206 -8.83 -3.78 -9.71
CA LYS A 206 -9.39 -3.07 -10.88
C LYS A 206 -10.46 -2.05 -10.49
N MET A 207 -11.25 -2.34 -9.45
CA MET A 207 -12.27 -1.44 -8.94
C MET A 207 -11.64 -0.19 -8.33
N PHE A 208 -10.71 -0.33 -7.38
CA PHE A 208 -10.12 0.80 -6.67
C PHE A 208 -9.14 1.59 -7.53
N LYS A 209 -8.43 0.92 -8.44
CA LYS A 209 -7.65 1.59 -9.48
C LYS A 209 -8.53 2.53 -10.31
N ALA A 210 -9.69 2.04 -10.77
CA ALA A 210 -10.64 2.86 -11.50
C ALA A 210 -11.40 3.88 -10.62
N PHE A 211 -11.57 3.59 -9.32
CA PHE A 211 -12.13 4.54 -8.36
C PHE A 211 -11.30 5.83 -8.32
N CYS A 212 -9.98 5.73 -8.51
CA CYS A 212 -9.09 6.89 -8.58
C CYS A 212 -8.61 7.25 -10.00
N ASP A 213 -9.34 6.84 -11.05
CA ASP A 213 -8.98 7.04 -12.47
C ASP A 213 -7.53 6.64 -12.83
N ASP A 214 -6.95 5.66 -12.12
CA ASP A 214 -5.55 5.25 -12.25
C ASP A 214 -4.54 6.39 -12.03
N LYS A 215 -4.91 7.38 -11.18
CA LYS A 215 -4.08 8.55 -10.87
C LYS A 215 -3.48 8.55 -9.47
N VAL A 216 -3.91 7.61 -8.63
CA VAL A 216 -3.42 7.47 -7.26
C VAL A 216 -2.56 6.21 -7.18
N PRO A 217 -1.34 6.30 -6.61
CA PRO A 217 -0.48 5.14 -6.47
C PRO A 217 -1.11 4.10 -5.54
N ILE A 218 -0.79 2.84 -5.80
CA ILE A 218 -1.29 1.68 -5.06
C ILE A 218 -0.10 0.97 -4.44
N ALA A 219 -0.03 0.94 -3.11
CA ALA A 219 0.96 0.15 -2.37
C ALA A 219 0.32 -1.16 -1.85
N LEU A 220 1.02 -2.29 -1.96
CA LEU A 220 0.53 -3.59 -1.51
C LEU A 220 0.94 -3.84 -0.05
N VAL A 221 0.00 -4.19 0.81
CA VAL A 221 0.31 -4.69 2.16
C VAL A 221 -0.10 -6.14 2.26
N VAL A 222 0.86 -7.02 2.54
CA VAL A 222 0.65 -8.46 2.68
C VAL A 222 0.66 -8.81 4.16
N THR A 223 -0.49 -9.20 4.69
CA THR A 223 -0.66 -9.62 6.08
C THR A 223 -0.59 -11.15 6.22
N GLY A 224 -0.50 -11.64 7.46
CA GLY A 224 -0.52 -13.07 7.74
C GLY A 224 0.81 -13.78 7.52
N LEU A 225 1.94 -13.04 7.60
CA LEU A 225 3.29 -13.54 7.35
C LEU A 225 4.10 -13.76 8.64
N GLU A 226 3.42 -13.92 9.75
CA GLU A 226 4.02 -14.19 11.05
C GLU A 226 5.02 -15.34 11.12
N HIS A 227 4.73 -16.45 10.46
CA HIS A 227 5.60 -17.62 10.46
C HIS A 227 6.73 -17.51 9.44
N GLN A 228 6.81 -16.39 8.71
CA GLN A 228 7.89 -16.11 7.78
C GLN A 228 9.00 -15.33 8.49
N ARG A 229 10.16 -15.98 8.65
CA ARG A 229 11.34 -15.35 9.25
C ARG A 229 11.83 -14.16 8.43
N ASN A 230 11.84 -14.29 7.10
CA ASN A 230 12.06 -13.19 6.18
C ASN A 230 10.76 -12.93 5.41
N LYS A 231 10.07 -11.85 5.75
CA LYS A 231 8.74 -11.52 5.20
C LYS A 231 8.82 -11.10 3.73
N ASP A 232 9.94 -10.52 3.29
CA ASP A 232 10.13 -10.06 1.90
C ASP A 232 10.27 -11.20 0.89
N VAL A 233 10.68 -12.39 1.34
CA VAL A 233 10.73 -13.61 0.51
C VAL A 233 9.35 -13.87 -0.11
N TRP A 234 8.27 -13.59 0.62
CA TRP A 234 6.93 -13.76 0.10
C TRP A 234 6.71 -12.92 -1.17
N TRP A 235 7.14 -11.66 -1.18
CA TRP A 235 7.00 -10.80 -2.34
C TRP A 235 7.84 -11.32 -3.51
N MET A 236 9.09 -11.69 -3.27
CA MET A 236 9.98 -12.25 -4.31
C MET A 236 9.36 -13.46 -5.03
N GLU A 237 8.69 -14.34 -4.29
CA GLU A 237 8.05 -15.55 -4.84
C GLU A 237 6.70 -15.29 -5.55
N ASN A 238 6.06 -14.15 -5.30
CA ASN A 238 4.69 -13.89 -5.75
C ASN A 238 4.55 -12.68 -6.69
N ALA A 239 5.52 -11.76 -6.74
CA ALA A 239 5.47 -10.55 -7.55
C ALA A 239 5.15 -10.84 -9.03
N GLU A 240 5.76 -11.88 -9.61
CA GLU A 240 5.53 -12.27 -11.00
C GLU A 240 4.06 -12.68 -11.25
N LYS A 241 3.40 -13.30 -10.26
CA LYS A 241 1.98 -13.71 -10.37
C LYS A 241 1.06 -12.48 -10.36
N TYR A 242 1.39 -11.48 -9.54
CA TYR A 242 0.68 -10.19 -9.53
C TYR A 242 0.84 -9.48 -10.87
N LEU A 243 2.06 -9.41 -11.41
CA LEU A 243 2.33 -8.82 -12.71
C LEU A 243 1.60 -9.54 -13.86
N LYS A 244 1.64 -10.89 -13.89
CA LYS A 244 0.91 -11.71 -14.87
C LYS A 244 -0.61 -11.51 -14.81
N ALA A 245 -1.13 -11.17 -13.63
CA ALA A 245 -2.54 -10.86 -13.42
C ALA A 245 -2.91 -9.39 -13.70
N ASP A 246 -1.97 -8.58 -14.21
CA ASP A 246 -2.10 -7.13 -14.42
C ASP A 246 -2.39 -6.34 -13.13
N VAL A 247 -1.90 -6.84 -12.00
CA VAL A 247 -1.89 -6.14 -10.72
C VAL A 247 -0.52 -5.50 -10.55
N ARG A 248 -0.44 -4.19 -10.76
CA ARG A 248 0.78 -3.38 -10.67
C ARG A 248 0.66 -2.48 -9.45
N VAL A 249 1.70 -2.50 -8.61
CA VAL A 249 1.76 -1.73 -7.36
C VAL A 249 3.06 -0.94 -7.34
N ASP A 250 3.00 0.23 -6.71
CA ASP A 250 4.10 1.22 -6.69
C ASP A 250 5.10 0.94 -5.55
N ASP A 251 4.66 0.27 -4.49
CA ASP A 251 5.50 -0.24 -3.40
C ASP A 251 4.79 -1.41 -2.69
N HIS A 252 5.45 -2.04 -1.74
CA HIS A 252 4.90 -3.13 -0.94
C HIS A 252 5.48 -3.18 0.48
N ALA A 253 4.72 -3.79 1.40
CA ALA A 253 5.20 -4.18 2.72
C ALA A 253 4.64 -5.56 3.09
N CYS A 254 5.53 -6.45 3.51
CA CYS A 254 5.20 -7.80 3.98
C CYS A 254 5.26 -7.82 5.51
N ILE A 255 4.13 -8.03 6.17
CA ILE A 255 3.97 -7.71 7.60
C ILE A 255 3.26 -8.78 8.41
N THR A 256 3.39 -8.65 9.73
CA THR A 256 2.43 -9.20 10.70
C THR A 256 1.65 -8.07 11.35
N THR A 257 0.46 -8.40 11.86
CA THR A 257 -0.38 -7.49 12.64
C THR A 257 -0.69 -8.04 14.03
N LEU A 258 -0.14 -9.20 14.41
CA LEU A 258 -0.42 -9.78 15.72
C LEU A 258 0.42 -9.10 16.81
N THR A 259 -0.23 -8.84 17.94
CA THR A 259 0.32 -8.14 19.11
C THR A 259 0.80 -9.10 20.20
N VAL A 260 1.07 -10.36 19.85
CA VAL A 260 1.54 -11.37 20.82
C VAL A 260 3.00 -11.09 21.22
N PRO A 261 3.40 -11.32 22.48
CA PRO A 261 4.76 -11.02 22.95
C PRO A 261 5.87 -11.67 22.12
N GLU A 262 5.62 -12.87 21.60
CA GLU A 262 6.54 -13.60 20.72
C GLU A 262 6.92 -12.79 19.47
N TRP A 263 6.01 -11.94 18.97
CA TRP A 263 6.15 -11.22 17.71
C TRP A 263 6.20 -9.69 17.92
N ALA A 264 6.57 -9.24 19.11
CA ALA A 264 6.63 -7.81 19.43
C ALA A 264 7.60 -7.05 18.51
N ASP A 265 8.79 -7.62 18.27
CA ASP A 265 9.80 -7.03 17.38
C ASP A 265 9.31 -7.01 15.93
N ASP A 266 8.63 -8.08 15.49
CA ASP A 266 8.05 -8.17 14.17
C ASP A 266 6.88 -7.19 13.98
N TYR A 267 6.09 -6.94 15.01
CA TYR A 267 5.02 -5.94 15.01
C TYR A 267 5.59 -4.53 14.88
N ALA A 268 6.60 -4.18 15.69
CA ALA A 268 7.27 -2.88 15.62
C ALA A 268 7.96 -2.66 14.26
N SER A 269 8.62 -3.69 13.74
CA SER A 269 9.26 -3.68 12.42
C SER A 269 8.22 -3.55 11.30
N SER A 270 7.10 -4.27 11.40
CA SER A 270 5.97 -4.19 10.46
C SER A 270 5.38 -2.79 10.43
N ARG A 271 5.17 -2.18 11.60
CA ARG A 271 4.66 -0.80 11.71
C ARG A 271 5.58 0.19 11.02
N SER A 272 6.89 0.08 11.26
CA SER A 272 7.89 0.96 10.65
C SER A 272 7.92 0.77 9.13
N ALA A 273 7.93 -0.47 8.64
CA ALA A 273 7.94 -0.78 7.21
C ALA A 273 6.72 -0.20 6.47
N VAL A 274 5.51 -0.26 7.07
CA VAL A 274 4.31 0.32 6.44
C VAL A 274 4.38 1.85 6.43
N TRP A 275 4.84 2.50 7.51
CA TRP A 275 4.98 3.96 7.52
C TRP A 275 6.00 4.46 6.51
N GLU A 276 7.14 3.78 6.38
CA GLU A 276 8.15 4.11 5.36
C GLU A 276 7.62 3.89 3.94
N MET A 277 6.92 2.78 3.69
CA MET A 277 6.25 2.51 2.41
C MET A 277 5.23 3.62 2.10
N ILE A 278 4.40 4.02 3.06
CA ILE A 278 3.48 5.15 2.88
C ILE A 278 4.27 6.41 2.50
N ASP A 279 5.32 6.76 3.25
CA ASP A 279 6.10 7.98 3.01
C ASP A 279 6.68 8.06 1.61
N ARG A 280 7.24 6.96 1.13
CA ARG A 280 7.83 6.87 -0.22
C ARG A 280 6.80 6.98 -1.33
N THR A 281 5.57 6.55 -1.08
CA THR A 281 4.59 6.32 -2.16
C THR A 281 3.47 7.35 -2.23
N TYR A 282 3.04 7.98 -1.13
CA TYR A 282 1.86 8.85 -1.17
C TYR A 282 2.07 10.11 -2.04
N LEU A 283 1.02 10.54 -2.75
CA LEU A 283 1.03 11.79 -3.51
C LEU A 283 1.12 13.00 -2.57
N ARG A 284 2.16 13.81 -2.73
CA ARG A 284 2.31 15.08 -1.97
C ARG A 284 1.17 16.07 -2.25
N ILE A 285 0.58 16.01 -3.44
CA ILE A 285 -0.64 16.75 -3.80
C ILE A 285 -1.75 15.70 -4.00
N PRO A 286 -2.83 15.73 -3.21
CA PRO A 286 -3.89 14.72 -3.32
C PRO A 286 -4.54 14.79 -4.69
N TRP A 287 -4.87 13.62 -5.25
CA TRP A 287 -5.72 13.53 -6.42
C TRP A 287 -7.13 13.97 -6.05
N LYS A 288 -7.64 14.99 -6.76
CA LYS A 288 -8.97 15.55 -6.59
C LYS A 288 -9.73 15.50 -7.91
N THR A 289 -11.04 15.33 -7.82
CA THR A 289 -11.93 15.36 -8.97
C THR A 289 -13.30 15.92 -8.56
N GLU A 290 -14.08 16.41 -9.52
CA GLU A 290 -15.42 16.92 -9.24
C GLU A 290 -16.30 15.76 -8.72
N ARG A 291 -16.96 15.98 -7.58
CA ARG A 291 -17.63 14.94 -6.80
C ARG A 291 -18.69 14.19 -7.62
N LYS A 292 -19.53 14.90 -8.37
CA LYS A 292 -20.58 14.25 -9.16
C LYS A 292 -20.00 13.43 -10.31
N ALA A 293 -18.97 13.92 -10.98
CA ALA A 293 -18.28 13.18 -12.01
C ALA A 293 -17.61 11.93 -11.40
N TRP A 294 -16.94 12.08 -10.25
CA TRP A 294 -16.28 10.99 -9.54
C TRP A 294 -17.24 9.87 -9.18
N LEU A 295 -18.29 10.20 -8.45
CA LEU A 295 -19.31 9.27 -8.00
C LEU A 295 -20.00 8.56 -9.16
N THR A 296 -20.25 9.26 -10.28
CA THR A 296 -20.83 8.64 -11.49
C THR A 296 -19.90 7.56 -12.04
N ARG A 297 -18.59 7.85 -12.14
CA ARG A 297 -17.59 6.88 -12.61
C ARG A 297 -17.47 5.69 -11.66
N CYS A 298 -17.42 5.93 -10.36
CA CYS A 298 -17.32 4.87 -9.35
C CYS A 298 -18.52 3.91 -9.41
N ILE A 299 -19.76 4.44 -9.44
CA ILE A 299 -20.96 3.62 -9.52
C ILE A 299 -21.01 2.88 -10.87
N ALA A 300 -20.75 3.56 -11.99
CA ALA A 300 -20.74 2.91 -13.30
C ALA A 300 -19.70 1.78 -13.38
N LYS A 301 -18.51 1.99 -12.84
CA LYS A 301 -17.47 0.96 -12.81
C LYS A 301 -17.86 -0.21 -11.92
N PHE A 302 -18.38 0.06 -10.72
CA PHE A 302 -18.89 -0.97 -9.82
C PHE A 302 -19.95 -1.84 -10.51
N ILE A 303 -20.95 -1.20 -11.15
CA ILE A 303 -21.99 -1.89 -11.91
C ILE A 303 -21.39 -2.72 -13.05
N SER A 304 -20.40 -2.19 -13.79
CA SER A 304 -19.74 -2.96 -14.86
C SER A 304 -18.98 -4.19 -14.37
N LEU A 305 -18.50 -4.20 -13.12
CA LEU A 305 -17.82 -5.36 -12.56
C LEU A 305 -18.80 -6.47 -12.13
N ILE A 306 -20.00 -6.09 -11.68
CA ILE A 306 -21.08 -7.03 -11.31
C ILE A 306 -21.85 -7.49 -12.55
N PHE A 307 -22.06 -6.60 -13.52
CA PHE A 307 -22.85 -6.80 -14.73
C PHE A 307 -22.03 -6.53 -16.00
N PRO A 308 -21.00 -7.34 -16.32
CA PRO A 308 -19.99 -7.03 -17.34
C PRO A 308 -20.48 -7.00 -18.80
N ARG A 309 -21.75 -7.36 -19.06
CA ARG A 309 -22.33 -7.40 -20.42
C ARG A 309 -23.40 -6.34 -20.70
N GLY A 310 -23.49 -5.30 -19.87
CA GLY A 310 -24.47 -4.23 -20.11
C GLY A 310 -25.91 -4.73 -20.01
N THR A 311 -26.24 -5.47 -18.95
CA THR A 311 -27.57 -6.03 -18.75
C THR A 311 -28.60 -4.94 -18.43
N SER A 312 -29.87 -5.19 -18.74
CA SER A 312 -30.99 -4.33 -18.32
C SER A 312 -31.03 -4.11 -16.81
N GLU A 313 -30.64 -5.14 -16.06
CA GLU A 313 -30.48 -5.09 -14.60
C GLU A 313 -29.35 -4.13 -14.16
N GLY A 314 -28.18 -4.20 -14.80
CA GLY A 314 -27.08 -3.26 -14.53
C GLY A 314 -27.46 -1.82 -14.86
N SER A 315 -28.12 -1.59 -16.01
CA SER A 315 -28.63 -0.27 -16.39
C SER A 315 -29.64 0.27 -15.36
N LYS A 316 -30.52 -0.59 -14.85
CA LYS A 316 -31.47 -0.23 -13.78
C LYS A 316 -30.75 0.14 -12.48
N HIS A 317 -29.82 -0.68 -12.02
CA HIS A 317 -29.06 -0.39 -10.80
C HIS A 317 -28.23 0.88 -10.88
N LEU A 318 -27.58 1.14 -12.02
CA LEU A 318 -26.85 2.38 -12.26
C LEU A 318 -27.78 3.59 -12.20
N ARG A 319 -28.91 3.54 -12.92
CA ARG A 319 -29.91 4.62 -12.90
C ARG A 319 -30.44 4.88 -11.50
N ASP A 320 -30.93 3.84 -10.82
CA ASP A 320 -31.56 3.97 -9.51
C ASP A 320 -30.54 4.44 -8.46
N GLY A 321 -29.30 3.96 -8.55
CA GLY A 321 -28.20 4.41 -7.71
C GLY A 321 -27.90 5.90 -7.86
N LEU A 322 -27.78 6.39 -9.09
CA LEU A 322 -27.54 7.81 -9.37
C LEU A 322 -28.72 8.68 -8.92
N LEU A 323 -29.96 8.26 -9.19
CA LEU A 323 -31.15 9.01 -8.73
C LEU A 323 -31.17 9.13 -7.20
N ARG A 324 -30.85 8.05 -6.46
CA ARG A 324 -30.74 8.07 -4.99
C ARG A 324 -29.63 8.98 -4.49
N CYS A 325 -28.58 9.18 -5.27
CA CYS A 325 -27.50 10.11 -4.96
C CYS A 325 -27.77 11.57 -5.38
N GLY A 326 -29.00 11.89 -5.81
CA GLY A 326 -29.43 13.26 -6.12
C GLY A 326 -29.11 13.72 -7.55
N TYR A 327 -28.86 12.79 -8.48
CA TYR A 327 -28.70 13.13 -9.89
C TYR A 327 -30.06 13.31 -10.56
N SER A 328 -30.14 14.22 -11.55
CA SER A 328 -31.34 14.35 -12.37
C SER A 328 -31.55 13.11 -13.26
N ALA A 329 -32.79 12.90 -13.70
CA ALA A 329 -33.12 11.83 -14.63
C ALA A 329 -32.33 11.91 -15.95
N ALA A 330 -32.02 13.13 -16.43
CA ALA A 330 -31.20 13.34 -17.61
C ALA A 330 -29.75 12.88 -17.40
N GLN A 331 -29.14 13.24 -16.26
CA GLN A 331 -27.78 12.82 -15.91
C GLN A 331 -27.68 11.30 -15.74
N ALA A 332 -28.65 10.69 -15.02
CA ALA A 332 -28.69 9.25 -14.85
C ALA A 332 -28.85 8.51 -16.19
N LYS A 333 -29.71 9.03 -17.10
CA LYS A 333 -29.88 8.47 -18.45
C LYS A 333 -28.59 8.56 -19.27
N ALA A 334 -27.87 9.68 -19.22
CA ALA A 334 -26.60 9.84 -19.92
C ALA A 334 -25.53 8.84 -19.43
N ALA A 335 -25.43 8.63 -18.11
CA ALA A 335 -24.51 7.66 -17.53
C ALA A 335 -24.84 6.21 -17.95
N VAL A 336 -26.12 5.84 -17.99
CA VAL A 336 -26.56 4.53 -18.48
C VAL A 336 -26.20 4.31 -19.94
N LEU A 337 -26.43 5.29 -20.80
CA LEU A 337 -26.05 5.20 -22.21
C LEU A 337 -24.55 4.96 -22.38
N HIS A 338 -23.72 5.69 -21.62
CA HIS A 338 -22.27 5.48 -21.64
C HIS A 338 -21.88 4.09 -21.16
N TYR A 339 -22.48 3.61 -20.06
CA TYR A 339 -22.28 2.26 -19.55
C TYR A 339 -22.63 1.19 -20.59
N GLU A 340 -23.80 1.28 -21.23
CA GLU A 340 -24.22 0.33 -22.27
C GLU A 340 -23.29 0.33 -23.49
N GLN A 341 -22.79 1.50 -23.90
CA GLN A 341 -21.81 1.62 -24.97
C GLN A 341 -20.47 0.98 -24.60
N SER A 342 -20.02 1.17 -23.34
CA SER A 342 -18.76 0.61 -22.86
C SER A 342 -18.77 -0.93 -22.78
N CYS A 343 -19.95 -1.53 -22.57
CA CYS A 343 -20.12 -2.99 -22.51
C CYS A 343 -20.29 -3.66 -23.88
N ARG A 344 -20.45 -2.89 -24.97
CA ARG A 344 -20.57 -3.41 -26.36
C ARG A 344 -19.23 -3.48 -27.10
N ARG A 345 -18.17 -2.89 -26.53
CA ARG A 345 -16.80 -2.96 -27.02
C ARG A 345 -16.08 -4.08 -26.29
#